data_AF-A0A7S0CFM1-F1
#
_entry.id   AF-A0A7S0CFM1-F1
#
_cell.length_a   1.000
_cell.length_b   1.000
_cell.length_c   1.000
_cell.angle_alpha   90.00
_cell.angle_beta   90.00
_cell.angle_gamma   90.00
#
_symmetry.space_group_name_H-M   'P 1'
#
loop_
_entity.id
_entity.type
_entity.pdbx_description
1 polymer ?
#
loop_
_entity_poly.entity_id
_entity_poly.type
_entity_poly.pdbx_seq_one_letter_code
_entity_poly.pdbx_strand_id
1 'polypeptide(L)'
;KNPRLFRARAAGLGMVPDGFAPLHSCANAGNLDGIRILLELGGLQSRTGDNEADEEAPPRLSTNDRCLQGRTALHIAAERGYLEIVTFLRDIEVVCPIGEDAPVDLIGRTPLGWAAASGKKNKSSKKNRAVIEFE
;
A
#
# COMPACT_ATOMS: atom_id res chain seq x y z
N LYS A 1 11.23 14.96 -18.90
CA LYS A 1 11.41 14.56 -17.48
C LYS A 1 11.94 13.12 -17.48
N ASN A 2 13.14 12.87 -16.94
CA ASN A 2 13.80 11.57 -17.05
C ASN A 2 13.16 10.53 -16.11
N PRO A 3 12.47 9.49 -16.62
CA PRO A 3 11.83 8.46 -15.77
C PRO A 3 12.85 7.67 -14.93
N ARG A 4 14.14 7.71 -15.30
CA ARG A 4 15.26 7.15 -14.53
C ARG A 4 15.45 7.79 -13.16
N LEU A 5 15.11 9.08 -13.01
CA LEU A 5 15.25 9.80 -11.73
C LEU A 5 14.25 9.31 -10.68
N PHE A 6 13.11 8.77 -11.15
CA PHE A 6 12.13 8.11 -10.29
C PHE A 6 12.59 6.69 -9.92
N ARG A 7 13.14 5.93 -10.88
CA ARG A 7 13.73 4.59 -10.64
C ARG A 7 14.88 4.61 -9.63
N ALA A 8 15.74 5.62 -9.67
CA ALA A 8 16.84 5.79 -8.71
C ALA A 8 16.36 6.18 -7.30
N ARG A 9 15.17 6.78 -7.18
CA ARG A 9 14.58 7.20 -5.90
C ARG A 9 13.69 6.12 -5.28
N ALA A 10 12.91 5.40 -6.08
CA ALA A 10 12.10 4.29 -5.58
C ALA A 10 12.95 3.14 -4.97
N ALA A 11 14.25 3.10 -5.28
CA ALA A 11 15.19 2.04 -4.94
C ALA A 11 16.32 2.41 -3.95
N GLY A 12 16.19 3.52 -3.22
CA GLY A 12 17.26 4.02 -2.34
C GLY A 12 16.99 5.39 -1.72
N LEU A 13 15.73 5.84 -1.70
CA LEU A 13 15.33 6.91 -0.80
C LEU A 13 15.46 6.35 0.62
N GLY A 14 16.39 6.89 1.40
CA GLY A 14 16.45 6.60 2.83
C GLY A 14 15.05 6.75 3.41
N MET A 15 14.63 5.78 4.23
CA MET A 15 13.34 5.81 4.91
C MET A 15 13.16 7.21 5.48
N VAL A 16 12.04 7.85 5.14
CA VAL A 16 11.61 9.05 5.85
C VAL A 16 11.61 8.69 7.35
N PRO A 17 11.92 9.59 8.29
CA PRO A 17 12.09 9.23 9.71
C PRO A 17 10.88 8.51 10.35
N ASP A 18 9.71 8.55 9.69
CA ASP A 18 8.48 7.85 10.02
C ASP A 18 8.39 6.40 9.47
N GLY A 19 9.34 5.98 8.65
CA GLY A 19 9.41 4.69 7.98
C GLY A 19 8.60 4.56 6.70
N PHE A 20 8.16 5.66 6.10
CA PHE A 20 7.25 5.58 4.97
C PHE A 20 7.97 5.11 3.69
N ALA A 21 7.58 3.94 3.20
CA ALA A 21 7.85 3.56 1.81
C ALA A 21 7.12 4.50 0.82
N PRO A 22 7.54 4.58 -0.46
CA PRO A 22 6.89 5.43 -1.46
C PRO A 22 5.38 5.22 -1.58
N LEU A 23 4.92 3.97 -1.46
CA LEU A 23 3.51 3.60 -1.50
C LEU A 23 2.71 4.22 -0.34
N HIS A 24 3.29 4.25 0.87
CA HIS A 24 2.68 4.92 2.03
C HIS A 24 2.49 6.40 1.78
N SER A 25 3.47 7.06 1.17
CA SER A 25 3.40 8.49 0.86
C SER A 25 2.28 8.79 -0.14
N CYS A 26 2.14 7.96 -1.20
CA CYS A 26 1.05 8.12 -2.15
C CYS A 26 -0.32 7.83 -1.54
N ALA A 27 -0.45 6.79 -0.71
CA ALA A 27 -1.67 6.48 0.03
C ALA A 27 -2.03 7.59 1.02
N ASN A 28 -1.04 8.21 1.68
CA ASN A 28 -1.23 9.35 2.58
C ASN A 28 -1.69 10.61 1.82
N ALA A 29 -1.18 10.83 0.62
CA ALA A 29 -1.56 11.95 -0.23
C ALA A 29 -2.88 11.73 -0.98
N GLY A 30 -3.41 10.50 -1.02
CA GLY A 30 -4.59 10.16 -1.83
C GLY A 30 -4.29 10.12 -3.33
N ASN A 31 -3.05 9.85 -3.72
CA ASN A 31 -2.63 9.87 -5.12
C ASN A 31 -2.65 8.45 -5.73
N LEU A 32 -3.78 8.10 -6.36
CA LEU A 32 -3.96 6.81 -7.03
C LEU A 32 -3.02 6.62 -8.22
N ASP A 33 -2.82 7.66 -9.03
CA ASP A 33 -1.94 7.59 -10.20
C ASP A 33 -0.49 7.35 -9.81
N GLY A 34 -0.06 7.96 -8.70
CA GLY A 34 1.26 7.71 -8.10
C GLY A 34 1.43 6.25 -7.68
N ILE A 35 0.40 5.65 -7.07
CA ILE A 35 0.38 4.22 -6.72
C ILE A 35 0.48 3.36 -7.99
N ARG A 36 -0.32 3.64 -9.01
CA ARG A 36 -0.29 2.93 -10.30
C ARG A 36 1.11 2.93 -10.92
N ILE A 37 1.69 4.12 -11.04
CA ILE A 37 3.03 4.30 -11.62
C ILE A 37 4.10 3.59 -10.77
N LEU A 38 4.00 3.64 -9.45
CA LEU A 38 4.94 2.94 -8.55
C LEU A 38 4.87 1.43 -8.72
N LEU A 39 3.67 0.84 -8.79
CA LEU A 39 3.49 -0.60 -8.95
C LEU A 39 3.89 -1.05 -10.37
N GLU A 40 3.57 -0.25 -11.39
CA GLU A 40 3.98 -0.49 -12.78
C GLU A 40 5.51 -0.45 -12.93
N LEU A 41 6.19 0.50 -12.27
CA LEU A 41 7.65 0.59 -12.29
C LEU A 41 8.34 -0.42 -11.37
N GLY A 42 7.65 -0.87 -10.32
CA GLY A 42 8.12 -1.88 -9.35
C GLY A 42 7.97 -3.33 -9.83
N GLY A 43 7.43 -3.56 -11.03
CA GLY A 43 7.37 -4.87 -11.67
C GLY A 43 6.16 -5.74 -11.32
N LEU A 44 5.05 -5.15 -10.87
CA LEU A 44 3.79 -5.90 -10.63
C LEU A 44 3.04 -6.28 -11.91
N GLN A 45 3.49 -5.86 -13.09
CA GLN A 45 3.02 -6.41 -14.36
C GLN A 45 4.07 -7.36 -14.94
N SER A 46 3.78 -8.65 -14.79
CA SER A 46 4.38 -9.77 -15.50
C SER A 46 5.80 -10.19 -15.11
N ARG A 47 5.89 -11.27 -14.33
CA ARG A 47 6.74 -12.42 -14.71
C ARG A 47 6.00 -13.72 -14.40
N THR A 48 5.13 -14.13 -15.33
CA THR A 48 5.11 -15.54 -15.70
C THR A 48 6.51 -15.87 -16.23
N GLY A 49 7.26 -16.71 -15.51
CA GLY A 49 8.63 -17.05 -15.88
C GLY A 49 9.54 -17.03 -14.67
N ASP A 50 9.41 -18.09 -13.87
CA ASP A 50 10.51 -18.97 -13.44
C ASP A 50 11.82 -18.56 -14.12
N ASN A 51 12.76 -18.03 -13.32
CA ASN A 51 14.22 -17.95 -13.53
C ASN A 51 14.71 -16.84 -12.58
N GLU A 52 15.25 -17.22 -11.43
CA GLU A 52 16.68 -17.50 -11.17
C GLU A 52 17.38 -16.25 -10.64
N ALA A 53 18.31 -16.48 -9.73
CA ALA A 53 18.89 -15.50 -8.83
C ALA A 53 19.81 -14.50 -9.56
N ASP A 54 19.31 -13.29 -9.80
CA ASP A 54 20.15 -12.14 -10.15
C ASP A 54 20.16 -11.15 -8.97
N GLU A 55 21.33 -10.98 -8.34
CA GLU A 55 21.58 -10.08 -7.19
C GLU A 55 21.37 -8.57 -7.52
N GLU A 56 21.01 -8.22 -8.75
CA GLU A 56 20.69 -6.85 -9.20
C GLU A 56 19.20 -6.66 -9.59
N ALA A 57 18.30 -7.48 -9.06
CA ALA A 57 16.87 -7.23 -9.22
C ALA A 57 16.47 -5.87 -8.57
N PRO A 58 15.73 -4.99 -9.27
CA PRO A 58 15.27 -3.74 -8.69
C PRO A 58 14.46 -4.03 -7.41
N PRO A 59 14.53 -3.15 -6.39
CA PRO A 59 13.79 -3.37 -5.16
C PRO A 59 12.31 -3.49 -5.49
N ARG A 60 11.80 -4.68 -5.22
CA ARG A 60 10.42 -5.05 -5.48
C ARG A 60 9.59 -4.28 -4.47
N LEU A 61 8.89 -3.25 -4.93
CA LEU A 61 7.91 -2.54 -4.12
C LEU A 61 6.83 -3.55 -3.72
N SER A 62 6.74 -3.85 -2.44
CA SER A 62 5.71 -4.74 -1.93
C SER A 62 4.55 -3.89 -1.42
N THR A 63 3.33 -4.25 -1.80
CA THR A 63 2.14 -3.60 -1.24
C THR A 63 2.00 -3.86 0.27
N ASN A 64 2.64 -4.93 0.75
CA ASN A 64 2.74 -5.33 2.15
C ASN A 64 3.86 -4.66 2.95
N ASP A 65 4.63 -3.76 2.33
CA ASP A 65 5.65 -3.03 3.06
C ASP A 65 5.04 -2.32 4.25
N ARG A 66 5.69 -2.44 5.41
CA ARG A 66 5.22 -1.86 6.67
C ARG A 66 6.08 -0.66 7.03
N CYS A 67 5.46 0.45 7.43
CA CYS A 67 6.16 1.57 8.02
C CYS A 67 6.60 1.27 9.46
N LEU A 68 7.28 2.22 10.14
CA LEU A 68 7.76 2.02 11.51
C LEU A 68 6.64 1.77 12.54
N GLN A 69 5.39 2.14 12.22
CA GLN A 69 4.23 1.84 13.06
C GLN A 69 3.59 0.47 12.71
N GLY A 70 4.22 -0.32 11.84
CA GLY A 70 3.71 -1.61 11.37
C GLY A 70 2.53 -1.48 10.41
N ARG A 71 2.25 -0.28 9.90
CA ARG A 71 1.10 -0.01 9.01
C ARG A 71 1.52 -0.19 7.56
N THR A 72 0.62 -0.72 6.75
CA THR A 72 0.77 -0.81 5.28
C THR A 72 0.12 0.39 4.59
N ALA A 73 0.33 0.54 3.27
CA ALA A 73 -0.36 1.57 2.48
C ALA A 73 -1.89 1.47 2.60
N LEU A 74 -2.42 0.25 2.69
CA LEU A 74 -3.86 0.00 2.87
C LEU A 74 -4.39 0.55 4.19
N HIS A 75 -3.63 0.48 5.29
CA HIS A 75 -4.02 1.06 6.57
C HIS A 75 -4.25 2.58 6.46
N ILE A 76 -3.35 3.26 5.77
CA ILE A 76 -3.40 4.71 5.58
C ILE A 76 -4.59 5.09 4.68
N ALA A 77 -4.77 4.37 3.57
CA ALA A 77 -5.89 4.60 2.66
C ALA A 77 -7.24 4.34 3.34
N ALA A 78 -7.33 3.28 4.15
CA ALA A 78 -8.49 2.91 4.93
C ALA A 78 -8.86 4.01 5.95
N GLU A 79 -7.89 4.49 6.74
CA GLU A 79 -8.07 5.58 7.70
C GLU A 79 -8.52 6.89 7.04
N ARG A 80 -7.91 7.24 5.90
CA ARG A 80 -8.17 8.51 5.19
C ARG A 80 -9.42 8.48 4.32
N GLY A 81 -10.08 7.35 4.15
CA GLY A 81 -11.30 7.28 3.36
C GLY A 81 -11.08 7.33 1.85
N TYR A 82 -9.88 6.96 1.37
CA TYR A 82 -9.57 6.93 -0.06
C TYR A 82 -10.07 5.63 -0.70
N LEU A 83 -11.37 5.61 -1.01
CA LEU A 83 -12.08 4.45 -1.55
C LEU A 83 -11.40 3.86 -2.78
N GLU A 84 -11.04 4.70 -3.75
CA GLU A 84 -10.44 4.28 -5.02
C GLU A 84 -9.09 3.60 -4.82
N ILE A 85 -8.31 4.04 -3.82
CA ILE A 85 -7.03 3.43 -3.47
C ILE A 85 -7.26 2.12 -2.75
N VAL A 86 -8.24 2.05 -1.84
CA VAL A 86 -8.61 0.82 -1.14
C VAL A 86 -9.09 -0.25 -2.12
N THR A 87 -9.95 0.11 -3.08
CA THR A 87 -10.40 -0.82 -4.13
C THR A 87 -9.23 -1.25 -5.02
N PHE A 88 -8.40 -0.30 -5.46
CA PHE A 88 -7.29 -0.61 -6.34
C PHE A 88 -6.23 -1.49 -5.67
N LEU A 89 -5.85 -1.19 -4.42
CA LEU A 89 -4.93 -2.02 -3.66
C LEU A 89 -5.54 -3.39 -3.37
N ARG A 90 -6.84 -3.47 -3.02
CA ARG A 90 -7.55 -4.76 -2.86
C ARG A 90 -7.53 -5.60 -4.15
N ASP A 91 -7.76 -4.98 -5.30
CA ASP A 91 -7.83 -5.69 -6.60
C ASP A 91 -6.46 -6.20 -7.06
N ILE A 92 -5.37 -5.56 -6.60
CA ILE A 92 -3.99 -5.93 -6.93
C ILE A 92 -3.38 -6.85 -5.87
N GLU A 93 -3.78 -6.69 -4.60
CA GLU A 93 -3.27 -7.46 -3.49
C GLU A 93 -3.83 -8.89 -3.49
N VAL A 94 -2.91 -9.85 -3.47
CA VAL A 94 -3.15 -11.22 -2.99
C VAL A 94 -3.08 -11.25 -1.46
N VAL A 95 -3.56 -10.21 -0.79
CA VAL A 95 -3.62 -10.15 0.68
C VAL A 95 -5.04 -9.88 1.08
N CYS A 96 -5.63 -10.87 1.73
CA CYS A 96 -6.95 -10.74 2.31
C CYS A 96 -6.87 -9.63 3.39
N PRO A 97 -7.59 -8.51 3.23
CA PRO A 97 -7.61 -7.45 4.24
C PRO A 97 -8.42 -7.84 5.49
N ILE A 98 -8.99 -9.06 5.49
CA ILE A 98 -9.82 -9.69 6.50
C ILE A 98 -9.25 -11.09 6.78
N GLY A 99 -9.38 -11.56 8.02
CA GLY A 99 -8.99 -12.91 8.44
C GLY A 99 -7.79 -12.95 9.37
N GLU A 100 -7.33 -14.16 9.69
CA GLU A 100 -6.18 -14.41 10.56
C GLU A 100 -4.86 -13.89 9.95
N ASP A 101 -4.78 -13.84 8.61
CA ASP A 101 -3.64 -13.33 7.85
C ASP A 101 -3.72 -11.82 7.55
N ALA A 102 -4.75 -11.13 8.03
CA ALA A 102 -4.92 -9.70 7.76
C ALA A 102 -3.75 -8.90 8.35
N PRO A 103 -3.17 -7.95 7.60
CA PRO A 103 -2.02 -7.20 8.10
C PRO A 103 -2.45 -6.36 9.30
N VAL A 104 -1.78 -6.52 10.44
CA VAL A 104 -2.03 -5.74 11.67
C VAL A 104 -0.90 -4.78 12.01
N ASP A 105 -1.23 -3.55 12.38
CA ASP A 105 -0.24 -2.60 12.87
C ASP A 105 0.37 -3.01 14.23
N LEU A 106 1.33 -2.23 14.76
CA LEU A 106 1.95 -2.52 16.06
C LEU A 106 0.97 -2.48 17.25
N ILE A 107 -0.25 -1.96 17.05
CA ILE A 107 -1.32 -1.89 18.06
C ILE A 107 -2.29 -3.07 17.86
N GLY A 108 -2.05 -3.95 16.88
CA GLY A 108 -2.91 -5.09 16.56
C GLY A 108 -4.16 -4.72 15.76
N ARG A 109 -4.20 -3.54 15.13
CA ARG A 109 -5.35 -3.10 14.33
C ARG A 109 -5.13 -3.38 12.86
N THR A 110 -6.17 -3.93 12.23
CA THR A 110 -6.25 -4.12 10.79
C THR A 110 -6.62 -2.82 10.05
N PRO A 111 -6.46 -2.75 8.72
CA PRO A 111 -6.96 -1.63 7.92
C PRO A 111 -8.46 -1.40 8.13
N LEU A 112 -9.24 -2.49 8.24
CA LEU A 112 -10.65 -2.43 8.57
C LEU A 112 -10.91 -1.77 9.93
N GLY A 113 -10.15 -2.16 10.96
CA GLY A 113 -10.23 -1.55 12.28
C GLY A 113 -10.00 -0.04 12.25
N TRP A 114 -9.04 0.42 11.42
CA TRP A 114 -8.81 1.84 11.20
C TRP A 114 -9.91 2.54 10.42
N ALA A 115 -10.49 1.91 9.39
CA ALA A 115 -11.66 2.46 8.69
C ALA A 115 -12.85 2.64 9.64
N ALA A 116 -13.13 1.62 10.46
CA ALA A 116 -14.21 1.66 11.44
C ALA A 116 -13.99 2.74 12.52
N ALA A 117 -12.77 2.84 13.07
CA ALA A 117 -12.44 3.81 14.11
C ALA A 117 -12.45 5.27 13.58
N SER A 118 -11.94 5.48 12.37
CA SER A 118 -11.86 6.81 11.75
C SER A 118 -13.18 7.29 11.15
N GLY A 119 -14.16 6.39 10.91
CA GLY A 119 -15.47 6.73 10.35
C GLY A 119 -16.26 7.81 11.10
N LYS A 120 -15.98 8.03 12.40
CA LYS A 120 -16.54 9.15 13.17
C LYS A 120 -15.97 10.51 12.76
N LYS A 121 -14.69 10.53 12.38
CA LYS A 121 -13.94 11.74 11.96
C LYS A 121 -14.05 11.99 10.46
N ASN A 122 -14.08 10.92 9.66
CA ASN A 122 -14.10 10.99 8.20
C ASN A 122 -15.24 10.13 7.64
N LYS A 123 -16.25 10.78 7.06
CA LYS A 123 -17.42 10.09 6.49
C LYS A 123 -17.03 9.16 5.33
N SER A 124 -16.00 9.50 4.56
CA SER A 124 -15.54 8.67 3.43
C SER A 124 -14.93 7.35 3.89
N SER A 125 -14.33 7.33 5.09
CA SER A 125 -13.79 6.11 5.71
C SER A 125 -14.87 5.07 6.03
N LYS A 126 -16.12 5.49 6.26
CA LYS A 126 -17.24 4.54 6.40
C LYS A 126 -17.52 3.75 5.12
N LYS A 127 -17.24 4.32 3.95
CA LYS A 127 -17.40 3.61 2.67
C LYS A 127 -16.31 2.54 2.51
N ASN A 128 -15.09 2.85 2.94
CA ASN A 128 -13.99 1.88 2.98
C ASN A 128 -14.32 0.69 3.86
N ARG A 129 -14.98 0.91 5.01
CA ARG A 129 -15.47 -0.17 5.86
C ARG A 129 -16.31 -1.17 5.06
N ALA A 130 -17.32 -0.70 4.33
CA ALA A 130 -18.17 -1.57 3.52
C ALA A 130 -17.36 -2.31 2.45
N VAL A 131 -16.50 -1.60 1.71
CA VAL A 131 -15.68 -2.21 0.65
C VAL A 131 -14.69 -3.23 1.19
N ILE A 132 -14.16 -3.02 2.39
CA ILE A 132 -13.26 -3.99 3.02
C ILE A 132 -14.06 -5.15 3.60
N GLU A 133 -15.26 -4.94 4.18
CA GLU A 133 -16.11 -5.96 4.81
C GLU A 133 -16.83 -6.91 3.84
N PHE A 134 -17.06 -6.52 2.58
CA PHE A 134 -17.73 -7.40 1.60
C PHE A 134 -16.80 -8.55 1.16
N GLU A 135 -16.93 -9.69 1.85
CA GLU A 135 -16.69 -11.07 1.37
C GLU A 135 -17.87 -11.60 0.56
#